data_AF-A0AAD5LYF3-F1
#
_entry.id   AF-A0AAD5LYF3-F1
#
_cell.length_a   1.000
_cell.length_b   1.000
_cell.length_c   1.000
_cell.angle_alpha   90.00
_cell.angle_beta   90.00
_cell.angle_gamma   90.00
#
_symmetry.space_group_name_H-M   'P 1'
#
loop_
_entity.id
_entity.type
_entity.pdbx_description
1 polymer ?
#
loop_
_entity_poly.entity_id
_entity_poly.type
_entity_poly.pdbx_seq_one_letter_code
_entity_poly.pdbx_strand_id
1 'polypeptide(L)'
;MWDDVSAFIARVVSRFPGLSISISLFTCLLLSAGLHNVHFEQDIRKSFSPNDSVSGYESQKYLEFYNLTVFPRRAFVVFLAKDGGDILRLDHLDEVIRFDKLITTALADRNAIETAKL
;
A
#
# COMPACT_ATOMS: atom_id res chain seq x y z
N MET A 1 13.81 10.67 -44.14
CA MET A 1 14.25 9.69 -43.11
C MET A 1 13.06 9.13 -42.33
N TRP A 2 12.32 9.93 -41.56
CA TRP A 2 11.13 9.44 -40.84
C TRP A 2 9.98 9.05 -41.79
N ASP A 3 9.79 9.80 -42.87
CA ASP A 3 8.77 9.47 -43.88
C ASP A 3 9.05 8.14 -44.58
N ASP A 4 10.32 7.84 -44.85
CA ASP A 4 10.75 6.58 -45.48
C ASP A 4 10.51 5.38 -44.55
N VAL A 5 10.80 5.55 -43.26
CA VAL A 5 10.55 4.53 -42.22
C VAL A 5 9.06 4.28 -42.03
N SER A 6 8.25 5.33 -41.92
CA SER A 6 6.79 5.21 -41.80
C SER A 6 6.17 4.57 -43.05
N ALA A 7 6.62 4.94 -44.25
CA ALA A 7 6.16 4.36 -45.50
C ALA A 7 6.54 2.87 -45.64
N PHE A 8 7.67 2.46 -45.06
CA PHE A 8 8.08 1.06 -44.98
C PHE A 8 7.18 0.27 -44.01
N ILE A 9 6.97 0.79 -42.79
CA ILE A 9 6.11 0.16 -41.78
C ILE A 9 4.68 0.01 -42.31
N ALA A 10 4.12 1.06 -42.92
CA ALA A 10 2.78 1.04 -43.51
C ALA A 10 2.65 -0.06 -44.58
N ARG A 11 3.66 -0.22 -45.44
CA ARG A 11 3.68 -1.29 -46.45
C ARG A 11 3.74 -2.69 -45.83
N VAL A 12 4.49 -2.87 -44.74
CA VAL A 12 4.58 -4.15 -44.03
C VAL A 12 3.23 -4.51 -43.39
N VAL A 13 2.62 -3.55 -42.69
CA VAL A 13 1.32 -3.73 -42.03
C VAL A 13 0.21 -3.97 -43.05
N SER A 14 0.18 -3.22 -44.15
CA SER A 14 -0.84 -3.38 -45.19
C SER A 14 -0.70 -4.69 -45.98
N ARG A 15 0.52 -5.22 -46.10
CA ARG A 15 0.77 -6.48 -46.82
C ARG A 15 0.41 -7.71 -45.98
N PHE A 16 0.51 -7.62 -44.65
CA PHE A 16 0.23 -8.74 -43.73
C PHE A 16 -0.63 -8.31 -42.52
N PRO A 17 -1.85 -7.80 -42.73
CA PRO A 17 -2.65 -7.19 -41.67
C PRO A 17 -2.98 -8.14 -40.52
N GLY A 18 -3.33 -9.40 -40.83
CA GLY A 18 -3.65 -10.40 -39.80
C GLY A 18 -2.45 -10.76 -38.93
N LEU A 19 -1.25 -10.90 -39.52
CA LEU A 19 -0.02 -11.21 -38.79
C LEU A 19 0.40 -10.04 -37.89
N SER A 20 0.32 -8.81 -38.40
CA SER A 20 0.63 -7.61 -37.61
C SER A 20 -0.27 -7.51 -36.36
N ILE A 21 -1.58 -7.69 -36.52
CA ILE A 21 -2.52 -7.67 -35.38
C ILE A 21 -2.22 -8.82 -34.40
N SER A 22 -1.98 -10.03 -34.92
CA SER A 22 -1.74 -11.21 -34.08
C SER A 22 -0.45 -11.06 -33.26
N ILE A 23 0.61 -10.55 -33.87
CA ILE A 23 1.88 -10.27 -33.19
C ILE A 23 1.67 -9.20 -32.13
N SER A 24 1.00 -8.09 -32.45
CA SER A 24 0.72 -7.04 -31.47
C SER A 24 -0.07 -7.56 -30.26
N LEU A 25 -1.13 -8.33 -30.50
CA LEU A 25 -1.92 -8.95 -29.42
C LEU A 25 -1.08 -9.92 -28.59
N PHE A 26 -0.29 -10.76 -29.25
CA PHE A 26 0.59 -11.71 -28.56
C PHE A 26 1.65 -10.99 -27.72
N THR A 27 2.25 -9.92 -28.24
CA THR A 27 3.18 -9.07 -27.49
C THR A 27 2.48 -8.44 -26.28
N CYS A 28 1.27 -7.89 -26.44
CA CYS A 28 0.50 -7.36 -25.32
C CYS A 28 0.21 -8.42 -24.25
N LEU A 29 -0.16 -9.65 -24.64
CA LEU A 29 -0.39 -10.75 -23.69
C LEU A 29 0.88 -11.17 -22.96
N LEU A 30 2.00 -11.27 -23.66
CA LEU A 30 3.30 -11.57 -23.06
C LEU A 30 3.72 -10.51 -22.04
N LEU A 31 3.59 -9.22 -22.38
CA LEU A 31 3.87 -8.14 -21.42
C LEU A 31 2.88 -8.15 -20.25
N SER A 32 1.61 -8.49 -20.52
CA SER A 32 0.59 -8.61 -19.47
C SER A 32 0.89 -9.73 -18.48
N ALA A 33 1.56 -10.81 -18.90
CA ALA A 33 1.99 -11.86 -17.98
C ALA A 33 2.98 -11.33 -16.93
N GLY A 34 3.76 -10.30 -17.26
CA GLY A 34 4.65 -9.61 -16.34
C GLY A 34 3.92 -8.93 -15.17
N LEU A 35 2.62 -8.60 -15.32
CA LEU A 35 1.84 -8.02 -14.23
C LEU A 35 1.66 -8.99 -13.05
N HIS A 36 1.86 -10.29 -13.26
CA HIS A 36 1.84 -11.27 -12.16
C HIS A 36 2.93 -10.97 -11.11
N ASN A 37 4.01 -10.30 -11.48
CA ASN A 37 5.11 -9.96 -10.56
C ASN A 37 5.04 -8.52 -10.03
N VAL A 38 3.87 -7.88 -10.10
CA VAL A 38 3.68 -6.52 -9.57
C VAL A 38 3.71 -6.58 -8.04
N HIS A 39 4.66 -5.85 -7.48
CA HIS A 39 4.78 -5.64 -6.04
C HIS A 39 4.18 -4.28 -5.68
N PHE A 40 3.14 -4.29 -4.86
CA PHE A 40 2.56 -3.07 -4.32
C PHE A 40 3.33 -2.65 -3.07
N GLU A 41 4.03 -1.52 -3.13
CA GLU A 41 4.62 -0.90 -1.95
C GLU A 41 3.51 -0.27 -1.11
N GLN A 42 3.33 -0.76 0.11
CA GLN A 42 2.30 -0.28 1.05
C GLN A 42 2.88 0.67 2.09
N ASP A 43 4.20 0.77 2.20
CA ASP A 43 4.84 1.71 3.10
C ASP A 43 4.90 3.11 2.46
N ILE A 44 4.08 4.01 2.99
CA ILE A 44 4.10 5.42 2.60
C ILE A 44 5.50 6.03 2.76
N ARG A 45 6.29 5.61 3.75
CA ARG A 45 7.63 6.17 4.01
C ARG A 45 8.58 5.87 2.86
N LYS A 46 8.54 4.65 2.33
CA LYS A 46 9.32 4.24 1.15
C LYS A 46 8.86 4.90 -0.13
N SER A 47 7.58 5.27 -0.20
CA SER A 47 7.00 5.95 -1.36
C SER A 47 7.43 7.42 -1.46
N PHE A 48 7.69 8.07 -0.32
CA PHE A 48 8.01 9.51 -0.26
C PHE A 48 9.47 9.82 0.04
N SER A 49 10.26 8.85 0.52
CA SER A 49 11.68 9.02 0.84
C SER A 49 12.52 7.90 0.22
N PRO A 50 13.55 8.23 -0.57
CA PRO A 50 14.50 7.24 -1.08
C PRO A 50 15.25 6.52 0.06
N ASN A 51 15.54 5.23 -0.13
CA ASN A 51 16.26 4.43 0.88
C ASN A 51 17.71 4.89 1.09
N ASP A 52 18.31 5.52 0.09
CA ASP A 52 19.67 6.07 0.10
C ASP A 52 19.76 7.50 0.64
N SER A 53 18.64 8.07 1.08
CA SER A 53 18.61 9.38 1.75
C SER A 53 19.15 9.31 3.18
N VAL A 54 19.54 10.47 3.74
CA VAL A 54 19.90 10.60 5.16
C VAL A 54 18.79 10.06 6.07
N SER A 55 17.53 10.40 5.76
CA SER A 55 16.36 9.88 6.48
C SER A 55 16.18 8.36 6.34
N GLY A 56 16.57 7.78 5.20
CA GLY A 56 16.55 6.34 4.97
C GLY A 56 17.57 5.62 5.84
N TYR A 57 18.79 6.15 5.89
CA TYR A 57 19.85 5.66 6.77
C TYR A 57 19.44 5.70 8.25
N GLU A 58 18.92 6.84 8.73
CA GLU A 58 18.46 6.97 10.11
C GLU A 58 17.31 6.02 10.44
N SER A 59 16.36 5.88 9.50
CA SER A 59 15.24 4.93 9.63
C SER A 59 15.71 3.49 9.76
N GLN A 60 16.70 3.09 8.96
CA GLN A 60 17.28 1.76 9.03
C GLN A 60 18.00 1.54 10.38
N LYS A 61 18.79 2.53 10.83
CA LYS A 61 19.48 2.45 12.13
C LYS A 61 18.52 2.36 13.30
N TYR A 62 17.40 3.07 13.25
CA TYR A 62 16.33 2.98 14.24
C TYR A 62 15.75 1.57 14.30
N LEU A 63 15.41 0.98 13.14
CA LEU A 63 14.85 -0.37 13.06
C LEU A 63 15.86 -1.43 13.56
N GLU A 64 17.13 -1.32 13.17
CA GLU A 64 18.21 -2.19 13.64
C GLU A 64 18.37 -2.10 15.17
N PHE A 65 18.40 -0.89 15.72
CA PHE A 65 18.58 -0.68 17.16
C PHE A 65 17.46 -1.30 18.01
N TYR A 66 16.21 -1.21 17.54
CA TYR A 66 15.06 -1.77 18.24
C TYR A 66 14.72 -3.22 17.83
N ASN A 67 15.54 -3.84 16.95
CA ASN A 67 15.29 -5.16 16.36
C ASN A 67 13.88 -5.28 15.73
N LEU A 68 13.49 -4.26 14.98
CA LEU A 68 12.20 -4.16 14.31
C LEU A 68 12.37 -4.39 12.80
N THR A 69 11.47 -5.15 12.20
CA THR A 69 11.43 -5.33 10.74
C THR A 69 10.58 -4.26 10.05
N VAL A 70 9.66 -3.64 10.79
CA VAL A 70 8.75 -2.60 10.32
C VAL A 70 8.52 -1.56 11.41
N PHE A 71 8.21 -0.33 11.03
CA PHE A 71 7.82 0.69 11.98
C PHE A 71 6.52 0.29 12.71
N PRO A 72 6.44 0.48 14.03
CA PRO A 72 5.23 0.19 14.78
C PRO A 72 4.12 1.12 14.29
N ARG A 73 3.02 0.54 13.82
CA ARG A 73 1.83 1.30 13.43
C ARG A 73 1.10 1.72 14.70
N ARG A 74 0.85 3.01 14.85
CA ARG A 74 0.04 3.55 15.95
C ARG A 74 -1.34 3.89 15.41
N ALA A 75 -2.37 3.34 16.04
CA ALA A 75 -3.74 3.78 15.84
C ALA A 75 -4.10 4.77 16.95
N PHE A 76 -4.79 5.85 16.59
CA PHE A 76 -5.29 6.83 17.54
C PHE A 76 -6.80 6.96 17.33
N VAL A 77 -7.54 7.06 18.44
CA VAL A 77 -8.96 7.40 18.44
C VAL A 77 -9.09 8.77 19.08
N VAL A 78 -9.71 9.70 18.37
CA VAL A 78 -9.87 11.08 18.83
C VAL A 78 -11.36 11.31 19.09
N PHE A 79 -11.69 11.70 20.32
CA PHE A 79 -13.06 12.00 20.74
C PHE A 79 -13.30 13.50 20.72
N LEU A 80 -14.51 13.89 20.31
CA LEU A 80 -14.98 15.27 20.31
C LEU A 80 -16.40 15.30 20.89
N ALA A 81 -16.68 16.26 21.77
CA ALA A 81 -18.02 16.48 22.27
C ALA A 81 -18.89 17.06 21.15
N LYS A 82 -20.01 16.39 20.85
CA LYS A 82 -20.89 16.75 19.71
C LYS A 82 -21.50 18.15 19.85
N ASP A 83 -21.72 18.60 21.08
CA ASP A 83 -22.24 19.92 21.41
C ASP A 83 -21.15 21.02 21.37
N GLY A 84 -19.91 20.67 21.04
CA GLY A 84 -18.76 21.59 21.09
C GLY A 84 -18.34 21.97 22.51
N GLY A 85 -18.88 21.27 23.53
CA GLY A 85 -18.55 21.47 24.92
C GLY A 85 -17.26 20.77 25.35
N ASP A 86 -17.01 20.76 26.66
CA ASP A 86 -15.88 20.06 27.24
C ASP A 86 -16.09 18.53 27.23
N ILE A 87 -15.11 17.80 26.70
CA ILE A 87 -15.10 16.34 26.66
C ILE A 87 -14.86 15.71 28.04
N LEU A 88 -14.36 16.48 29.01
CA LEU A 88 -14.03 15.99 30.36
C LEU A 88 -15.24 15.85 31.29
N ARG A 89 -16.46 16.07 30.79
CA ARG A 89 -17.69 15.79 31.55
C ARG A 89 -17.78 14.30 31.88
N LEU A 90 -18.26 13.99 33.08
CA LEU A 90 -18.31 12.62 33.61
C LEU A 90 -18.99 11.64 32.65
N ASP A 91 -20.16 12.00 32.11
CA ASP A 91 -20.89 11.11 31.19
C ASP A 91 -20.09 10.77 29.92
N HIS A 92 -19.32 11.72 29.39
CA HIS A 92 -18.46 11.50 28.23
C HIS A 92 -17.22 10.68 28.59
N LEU A 93 -16.64 10.92 29.77
CA LEU A 93 -15.50 10.16 30.26
C LEU A 93 -15.87 8.68 30.49
N ASP A 94 -17.03 8.42 31.08
CA ASP A 94 -17.56 7.07 31.28
C ASP A 94 -17.75 6.32 29.95
N GLU A 95 -18.21 7.03 28.91
CA GLU A 95 -18.33 6.46 27.58
C GLU A 95 -16.97 6.14 26.94
N VAL A 96 -15.97 7.02 27.09
CA VAL A 96 -14.60 6.76 26.62
C VAL A 96 -14.00 5.54 27.33
N ILE A 97 -14.18 5.44 28.65
CA ILE A 97 -13.71 4.27 29.44
C ILE A 97 -14.42 2.99 29.00
N ARG A 98 -15.73 3.06 28.73
CA ARG A 98 -16.49 1.92 28.19
C ARG A 98 -15.96 1.50 26.83
N PHE A 99 -15.68 2.46 25.95
CA PHE A 99 -15.14 2.20 24.62
C PHE A 99 -13.74 1.58 24.70
N ASP A 100 -12.85 2.10 25.55
CA ASP A 100 -11.52 1.55 25.78
C ASP A 100 -11.59 0.08 26.18
N LYS A 101 -12.41 -0.25 27.18
CA LYS A 101 -12.64 -1.64 27.61
C LYS A 101 -13.10 -2.53 26.46
N LEU A 102 -14.07 -2.08 25.65
CA LEU A 102 -14.57 -2.84 24.51
C LEU A 102 -13.47 -3.13 23.48
N ILE A 103 -12.67 -2.12 23.13
CA ILE A 103 -11.56 -2.28 22.19
C ILE A 103 -10.48 -3.21 22.76
N THR A 104 -10.09 -3.03 24.03
CA THR A 104 -9.09 -3.89 24.66
C THR A 104 -9.55 -5.35 24.70
N THR A 105 -10.80 -5.61 25.07
CA THR A 105 -11.37 -6.96 25.07
C THR A 105 -11.40 -7.55 23.66
N ALA A 106 -11.90 -6.79 22.66
CA ALA A 106 -11.97 -7.28 21.29
C ALA A 106 -10.58 -7.60 20.69
N LEU A 107 -9.55 -6.81 21.04
CA LEU A 107 -8.18 -7.08 20.63
C LEU A 107 -7.59 -8.32 21.32
N ALA A 108 -7.87 -8.51 22.62
CA ALA A 108 -7.44 -9.69 23.35
C ALA A 108 -8.05 -10.97 22.75
N ASP A 109 -9.35 -10.96 22.46
CA ASP A 109 -10.05 -12.10 21.86
C ASP A 109 -9.52 -12.43 20.47
N ARG A 110 -9.26 -11.40 19.64
CA ARG A 110 -8.66 -11.60 18.32
C ARG A 110 -7.28 -12.26 18.40
N ASN A 111 -6.43 -11.79 19.32
CA ASN A 111 -5.10 -12.35 19.51
C ASN A 111 -5.15 -13.83 19.95
N ALA A 112 -6.13 -14.20 20.79
CA ALA A 112 -6.36 -15.57 21.20
C ALA A 112 -6.79 -16.47 20.02
N ILE A 113 -7.63 -15.95 19.11
CA ILE A 113 -8.06 -16.68 17.90
C ILE A 113 -6.89 -16.87 16.91
N GLU A 114 -6.03 -15.87 16.75
CA GLU A 114 -4.86 -15.98 15.86
C GLU A 114 -3.81 -16.95 16.40
N THR A 115 -3.63 -17.04 17.73
CA THR A 115 -2.71 -18.02 18.35
C THR A 115 -3.25 -19.45 18.36
N ALA A 116 -4.56 -19.66 18.42
CA ALA A 116 -5.17 -21.00 18.36
C ALA A 116 -5.21 -21.63 16.96
N LYS A 117 -4.88 -20.87 15.91
CA LYS A 117 -4.81 -21.34 14.51
C LYS A 117 -3.40 -21.78 14.07
N LEU A 118 -2.41 -21.61 14.93
CA LEU A 118 -1.03 -22.10 14.76
C LEU A 118 -0.89 -23.46 15.45
#